data_AF-A0A399RNT7-F1
#
_entry.id   AF-A0A399RNT7-F1
#
_cell.length_a   1.000
_cell.length_b   1.000
_cell.length_c   1.000
_cell.angle_alpha   90.00
_cell.angle_beta   90.00
_cell.angle_gamma   90.00
#
_symmetry.space_group_name_H-M   'P 1'
#
loop_
_entity.id
_entity.type
_entity.pdbx_description
1 polymer ?
#
loop_
_entity_poly.entity_id
_entity_poly.type
_entity_poly.pdbx_seq_one_letter_code
_entity_poly.pdbx_strand_id
1 'polypeptide(L)' 'MGQGMGRAGPPHSAGTDMDETHTIGATSIDRDEELQRVEAALKRLDRGQFGHCLYCGDRIDLERLQHDPTVESCDTCRED' A
#
# COMPACT_ATOMS: atom_id res chain seq x y z
N MET A 1 -42.84 -49.09 28.08
CA MET A 1 -43.03 -47.67 28.49
C MET A 1 -41.79 -47.26 29.29
N GLY A 2 -40.98 -46.33 28.78
CA GLY A 2 -39.97 -45.50 29.49
C GLY A 2 -38.81 -46.21 30.20
N GLN A 3 -37.56 -45.74 30.26
CA GLN A 3 -36.80 -44.54 29.87
C GLN A 3 -35.33 -45.03 29.88
N GLY A 4 -34.45 -44.74 28.92
CA GLY A 4 -33.93 -43.42 28.61
C GLY A 4 -32.45 -43.35 29.02
N MET A 5 -31.54 -43.67 28.10
CA MET A 5 -30.09 -43.49 28.31
C MET A 5 -29.77 -41.99 28.45
N GLY A 6 -29.46 -41.57 29.67
CA GLY A 6 -28.93 -40.24 29.98
C GLY A 6 -27.50 -40.10 29.48
N ARG A 7 -27.37 -39.68 28.22
CA ARG A 7 -26.20 -39.08 27.58
C ARG A 7 -25.35 -38.26 28.56
N ALA A 8 -24.17 -38.77 28.89
CA ALA A 8 -23.11 -37.97 29.49
C ALA A 8 -22.66 -36.93 28.46
N GLY A 9 -23.01 -35.66 28.70
CA GLY A 9 -22.52 -34.54 27.91
C GLY A 9 -21.00 -34.38 28.10
N PRO A 10 -20.25 -33.96 27.07
CA PRO A 10 -18.82 -33.74 27.19
C PRO A 10 -18.56 -32.60 28.21
N PRO A 11 -17.46 -32.65 28.97
CA PRO A 11 -17.11 -31.55 29.85
C PRO A 11 -16.88 -30.30 29.01
N HIS A 12 -17.36 -29.16 29.53
CA HIS A 12 -17.21 -27.83 28.94
C HIS A 12 -15.82 -27.66 28.35
N SER A 13 -15.78 -27.50 27.03
CA SER A 13 -14.59 -27.14 26.30
C SER A 13 -13.96 -25.92 26.96
N ALA A 14 -12.65 -26.05 27.17
CA ALA A 14 -11.76 -25.06 27.73
C ALA A 14 -11.96 -23.67 27.08
N GLY A 15 -11.61 -22.65 27.88
CA GLY A 15 -11.74 -21.23 27.60
C GLY A 15 -11.56 -20.87 26.13
N THR A 16 -12.56 -20.17 25.62
CA THR A 16 -12.43 -19.36 24.42
C THR A 16 -11.58 -18.14 24.80
N ASP A 17 -10.27 -18.29 24.98
CA ASP A 17 -9.35 -17.21 24.64
C ASP A 17 -9.01 -17.42 23.16
N MET A 18 -9.98 -17.08 22.31
CA MET A 18 -9.64 -16.82 20.92
C MET A 18 -9.02 -15.44 20.95
N ASP A 19 -7.71 -15.44 21.20
CA ASP A 19 -6.75 -14.46 20.74
C ASP A 19 -7.42 -13.50 19.75
N GLU A 20 -7.74 -12.30 20.24
CA GLU A 20 -8.04 -11.16 19.40
C GLU A 20 -6.75 -10.90 18.63
N THR A 21 -6.56 -11.62 17.52
CA THR A 21 -5.44 -11.42 16.62
C THR A 21 -5.70 -10.06 15.99
N HIS A 22 -5.27 -9.02 16.69
CA HIS A 22 -5.29 -7.65 16.24
C HIS A 22 -4.47 -7.64 14.96
N THR A 23 -5.16 -7.65 13.82
CA THR A 23 -4.52 -7.69 12.51
C THR A 23 -3.95 -6.30 12.24
N ILE A 24 -2.81 -5.99 12.85
CA ILE A 24 -1.93 -4.89 12.45
C ILE A 24 -1.08 -5.43 11.30
N GLY A 25 -1.71 -5.63 10.14
CA GLY A 25 -1.10 -6.35 9.04
C GLY A 25 -1.33 -5.73 7.67
N ALA A 26 -1.66 -4.44 7.59
CA ALA A 26 -2.12 -3.83 6.35
C ALA A 26 -1.53 -2.44 6.04
N THR A 27 -0.35 -2.08 6.57
CA THR A 27 0.29 -0.78 6.24
C THR A 27 1.77 -0.86 5.88
N SER A 28 2.40 -2.03 5.97
CA SER A 28 3.85 -2.13 5.75
C SER A 28 4.21 -2.03 4.26
N ILE A 29 3.51 -2.77 3.39
CA ILE A 29 3.88 -2.90 1.97
C ILE A 29 3.70 -1.57 1.20
N ASP A 30 2.68 -0.78 1.54
CA ASP A 30 2.36 0.50 0.88
C ASP A 30 3.38 1.61 1.20
N ARG A 31 3.98 1.56 2.40
CA ARG A 31 4.96 2.57 2.86
C ARG A 31 6.24 2.55 2.04
N ASP A 32 6.68 1.36 1.63
CA ASP A 32 7.91 1.18 0.88
C ASP A 32 7.81 1.76 -0.54
N GLU A 33 6.66 1.57 -1.20
CA GLU A 33 6.46 2.07 -2.57
C GLU A 33 6.45 3.60 -2.63
N GLU A 34 5.78 4.25 -1.68
CA GLU A 34 5.77 5.72 -1.58
C GLU A 34 7.18 6.29 -1.34
N LEU A 35 7.94 5.66 -0.45
CA LEU A 35 9.33 6.06 -0.20
C LEU A 35 10.18 5.88 -1.46
N GLN A 36 10.01 4.78 -2.20
CA GLN A 36 10.74 4.54 -3.45
C GLN A 36 10.41 5.59 -4.52
N ARG A 37 9.14 6.01 -4.64
CA ARG A 37 8.73 7.07 -5.60
C ARG A 37 9.41 8.40 -5.27
N VAL A 38 9.43 8.76 -3.98
CA VAL A 38 10.11 9.98 -3.51
C VAL A 38 11.63 9.90 -3.71
N GLU A 39 12.25 8.77 -3.37
CA GLU A 39 13.68 8.56 -3.61
C GLU A 39 14.06 8.64 -5.09
N ALA A 40 13.22 8.08 -5.97
CA ALA A 40 13.43 8.17 -7.41
C ALA A 40 13.37 9.64 -7.89
N ALA A 41 12.39 10.42 -7.40
CA ALA A 41 12.30 11.85 -7.69
C ALA A 41 13.54 12.62 -7.21
N LEU A 42 14.00 12.35 -5.98
CA LEU A 42 15.22 12.95 -5.42
C LEU A 42 16.47 12.60 -6.22
N LYS A 43 16.62 11.34 -6.67
CA LYS A 43 17.72 10.94 -7.56
C LYS A 43 17.68 11.67 -8.90
N ARG A 44 16.50 11.95 -9.44
CA ARG A 44 16.35 12.74 -10.69
C ARG A 44 16.74 14.21 -10.47
N LEU A 45 16.41 14.78 -9.31
CA LEU A 45 16.86 16.13 -8.90
C LEU A 45 18.39 16.21 -8.85
N ASP A 46 19.02 15.28 -8.14
CA ASP A 46 20.47 15.21 -8.00
C ASP A 46 21.19 15.09 -9.36
N ARG A 47 20.64 14.27 -10.26
CA ARG A 47 21.17 14.09 -11.61
C ARG A 47 20.84 15.22 -12.59
N GLY A 48 20.11 16.26 -12.17
CA GLY A 48 19.67 17.36 -13.03
C GLY A 48 18.65 16.95 -14.11
N GLN A 49 18.01 15.79 -13.96
CA GLN A 49 16.99 15.27 -14.88
C GLN A 49 15.58 15.52 -14.36
N PHE A 50 15.44 16.16 -13.21
CA PHE A 50 14.13 16.54 -12.68
C PHE A 50 13.42 17.52 -13.60
N GLY A 51 12.10 17.34 -13.71
CA GLY A 51 11.27 18.13 -14.61
C GLY A 51 11.45 17.82 -16.10
N HIS A 52 11.95 16.63 -16.44
CA HIS A 52 11.95 16.12 -17.82
C HIS A 52 11.16 14.83 -17.92
N CYS A 53 10.37 14.71 -18.98
CA CYS A 53 9.56 13.54 -19.27
C CYS A 53 10.44 12.36 -19.67
N LEU A 54 10.23 11.18 -19.06
CA LEU A 54 10.98 9.97 -19.41
C LEU A 54 10.58 9.36 -20.76
N TYR A 55 9.43 9.76 -21.30
CA TYR A 55 8.90 9.22 -22.56
C TYR A 55 9.34 10.03 -23.77
N CYS A 56 9.16 11.36 -23.73
CA CYS A 56 9.49 12.24 -24.85
C CYS A 56 10.76 13.09 -24.63
N GLY A 57 11.27 13.17 -23.40
CA GLY A 57 12.41 14.03 -23.05
C GLY A 57 12.09 15.51 -22.89
N ASP A 58 10.82 15.92 -23.09
CA ASP A 58 10.41 17.32 -22.99
C ASP A 58 10.30 17.78 -21.53
N ARG A 59 10.19 19.09 -21.30
CA ARG A 59 10.06 19.64 -19.95
C ARG A 59 8.66 19.42 -19.40
N ILE A 60 8.60 18.95 -18.16
CA ILE A 60 7.37 18.81 -17.39
C ILE A 60 6.99 20.18 -16.83
N ASP A 61 5.70 20.52 -16.90
CA ASP A 61 5.20 21.77 -16.35
C ASP A 61 5.47 21.88 -14.84
N LEU A 62 5.92 23.06 -14.41
CA LEU A 62 6.31 23.35 -13.03
C LEU A 62 5.11 23.30 -12.07
N GLU A 63 3.91 23.65 -12.54
CA GLU A 63 2.68 23.56 -11.74
C GLU A 63 2.36 22.11 -11.38
N ARG A 64 2.57 21.18 -12.33
CA ARG A 64 2.43 19.73 -12.08
C ARG A 64 3.47 19.20 -11.11
N LEU A 65 4.74 19.60 -11.25
CA LEU A 65 5.80 19.19 -10.33
C LEU A 65 5.60 19.73 -8.90
N GLN A 66 5.01 20.92 -8.77
CA GLN A 66 4.63 21.49 -7.48
C GLN A 66 3.46 20.74 -6.84
N HIS A 67 2.51 20.27 -7.65
CA HIS A 67 1.40 19.44 -7.18
C HIS A 67 1.85 18.02 -6.83
N ASP A 68 2.65 17.40 -7.70
CA ASP A 68 3.20 16.06 -7.50
C ASP A 68 4.64 15.98 -8.04
N PRO A 69 5.66 15.97 -7.16
CA PRO A 69 7.07 15.93 -7.56
C PRO A 69 7.54 14.54 -7.99
N THR A 70 6.71 13.51 -7.88
CA THR A 70 7.07 12.14 -8.29
C THR A 70 6.77 11.88 -9.77
N VAL A 71 6.03 12.78 -10.43
CA VAL A 71 5.64 12.69 -11.84
C VAL A 71 6.87 12.60 -12.75
N GLU A 72 6.85 11.59 -13.62
CA GLU A 72 7.90 11.31 -14.59
C GLU A 72 7.47 11.48 -16.05
N SER A 73 6.21 11.86 -16.29
CA SER A 73 5.64 12.08 -17.62
C SER A 73 5.06 13.49 -17.79
N CYS A 74 5.22 14.09 -18.97
CA CYS A 74 4.53 15.33 -19.31
C CYS A 74 3.03 15.09 -19.55
N ASP A 75 2.25 16.17 -19.53
CA ASP A 75 0.80 16.12 -19.75
C ASP A 75 0.48 15.55 -21.15
N THR A 76 1.25 15.95 -22.15
CA THR A 76 1.13 15.45 -23.52
C THR A 76 1.27 13.93 -23.64
N CYS A 77 2.11 13.29 -22.82
CA CYS A 77 2.26 11.83 -22.80
C CYS A 77 1.27 11.11 -21.88
N ARG A 78 0.54 11.85 -21.04
CA ARG A 78 -0.49 11.30 -20.15
C ARG A 78 -1.85 11.23 -20.83
N GLU A 79 -2.11 12.18 -21.74
CA GLU A 79 -3.36 12.33 -22.47
C GLU A 79 -3.40 11.55 -23.82
N ASP A 80 -2.31 10.86 -24.19
CA ASP A 80 -2.16 10.01 -25.40
C ASP A 80 -2.06 8.53 -25.02
#